data_AF-A0A9E8SCU3-F1
#
_entry.id   AF-A0A9E8SCU3-F1
#
_cell.length_a   1.000
_cell.length_b   1.000
_cell.length_c   1.000
_cell.angle_alpha   90.00
_cell.angle_beta   90.00
_cell.angle_gamma   90.00
#
_symmetry.space_group_name_H-M   'P 1'
#
loop_
_entity.id
_entity.type
_entity.pdbx_description
1 polymer ?
#
loop_
_entity_poly.entity_id
_entity_poly.type
_entity_poly.pdbx_seq_one_letter_code
_entity_poly.pdbx_strand_id
1 'polypeptide(L)'
;MKTDFFTCAFMESKVFINGQSVLIEPNISADANYASFSYDYAVKEGDTYAIHKFGGYTVDRNHDKNELVSAAKSVLKKATMLGFNELLEMQKAAWAKIWNMADITIEGDVKAQQGIRFNIFHLNQTYSGKDATLNIGPKGFTGEKYGGSTYWDTEAYCIPFYMATKDQGVARNLLKYRYNHLEKAIENAQKLGFSNGAALYPMVTMNGEESHNEWEITFEEIHRNGAIAFAIFNYYRYTNDFSYIPKWD
;
A
#
# COMPACT_ATOMS: atom_id res chain seq x y z
N MET A 1 15.18 8.15 14.78
CA MET A 1 15.44 6.78 14.28
C MET A 1 15.95 6.92 12.85
N LYS A 2 17.21 6.61 12.55
CA LYS A 2 17.59 6.33 11.16
C LYS A 2 16.97 4.98 10.85
N THR A 3 15.85 4.97 10.15
CA THR A 3 15.35 3.73 9.55
C THR A 3 16.45 3.31 8.59
N ASP A 4 17.19 2.23 8.87
CA ASP A 4 18.20 1.66 7.96
C ASP A 4 17.50 1.16 6.69
N PHE A 5 17.07 2.11 5.85
CA PHE A 5 16.22 1.90 4.69
C PHE A 5 16.88 2.60 3.51
N PHE A 6 17.22 1.80 2.50
CA PHE A 6 17.88 2.25 1.29
C PHE A 6 16.88 2.30 0.14
N THR A 7 16.93 3.39 -0.62
CA THR A 7 16.09 3.59 -1.80
C THR A 7 16.90 4.11 -2.97
N CYS A 8 16.42 3.81 -4.19
CA CYS A 8 16.87 4.45 -5.41
C CYS A 8 15.66 5.00 -6.14
N ALA A 9 15.49 6.32 -6.13
CA ALA A 9 14.54 7.00 -6.99
C ALA A 9 15.11 7.11 -8.41
N PHE A 10 14.26 6.92 -9.41
CA PHE A 10 14.68 6.97 -10.81
C PHE A 10 13.65 7.71 -11.65
N MET A 11 14.11 8.28 -12.76
CA MET A 11 13.24 8.84 -13.78
C MET A 11 13.88 8.78 -15.17
N GLU A 12 13.05 8.76 -16.19
CA GLU A 12 13.41 8.99 -17.60
C GLU A 12 12.23 9.65 -18.29
N SER A 13 12.48 10.49 -19.29
CA SER A 13 11.40 11.12 -20.06
C SER A 13 11.63 11.00 -21.56
N LYS A 14 10.55 10.92 -22.32
CA LYS A 14 10.53 10.95 -23.78
C LYS A 14 9.72 12.15 -24.25
N VAL A 15 10.22 12.87 -25.23
CA VAL A 15 9.57 14.05 -25.80
C VAL A 15 8.87 13.69 -27.11
N PHE A 16 7.70 14.27 -27.35
CA PHE A 16 6.89 14.04 -28.53
C PHE A 16 6.42 15.36 -29.14
N ILE A 17 6.47 15.46 -30.47
CA ILE A 17 5.89 16.54 -31.27
C ILE A 17 4.81 15.94 -32.15
N ASN A 18 3.57 16.43 -32.05
CA ASN A 18 2.43 15.90 -32.79
C ASN A 18 2.30 14.36 -32.67
N GLY A 19 2.59 13.82 -31.48
CA GLY A 19 2.57 12.38 -31.19
C GLY A 19 3.77 11.58 -31.68
N GLN A 20 4.71 12.18 -32.41
CA GLN A 20 5.95 11.53 -32.86
C GLN A 20 7.08 11.76 -31.86
N SER A 21 7.76 10.68 -31.45
CA SER A 21 8.90 10.78 -30.54
C SER A 21 10.03 11.55 -31.20
N VAL A 22 10.58 12.53 -30.49
CA VAL A 22 11.77 13.28 -30.91
C VAL A 22 12.91 13.02 -29.94
N LEU A 23 14.12 12.85 -30.47
CA LEU A 23 15.31 12.73 -29.65
C LEU A 23 15.81 14.15 -29.31
N ILE A 24 15.68 14.53 -28.05
CA ILE A 24 16.22 15.77 -27.50
C ILE A 24 17.10 15.38 -26.35
N GLU A 25 18.39 15.72 -26.45
CA GLU A 25 19.33 15.55 -25.34
C GLU A 25 18.92 16.52 -24.21
N PRO A 26 18.59 16.01 -23.01
CA PRO A 26 18.21 16.89 -21.91
C PRO A 26 19.41 17.62 -21.33
N ASN A 27 19.20 18.86 -20.91
CA ASN A 27 20.09 19.51 -19.96
C ASN A 27 19.85 18.90 -18.57
N ILE A 28 20.84 18.16 -18.07
CA ILE A 28 20.76 17.45 -16.78
C ILE A 28 21.38 18.30 -15.67
N SER A 29 20.64 18.51 -14.58
CA SER A 29 21.15 19.11 -13.34
C SER A 29 20.77 18.24 -12.16
N ALA A 30 21.76 17.87 -11.34
CA ALA A 30 21.56 17.04 -10.16
C ALA A 30 22.52 17.43 -9.02
N ASP A 31 22.04 17.28 -7.79
CA ASP A 31 22.81 17.38 -6.55
C ASP A 31 22.42 16.26 -5.58
N ALA A 32 22.82 16.36 -4.31
CA ALA A 32 22.55 15.34 -3.30
C ALA A 32 21.05 15.13 -2.99
N ASN A 33 20.19 16.11 -3.27
CA ASN A 33 18.78 16.12 -2.90
C ASN A 33 17.83 16.25 -4.11
N TYR A 34 18.37 16.44 -5.31
CA TYR A 34 17.58 16.79 -6.50
C TYR A 34 18.20 16.26 -7.80
N ALA A 35 17.35 15.92 -8.77
CA ALA A 35 17.73 15.63 -10.14
C ALA A 35 16.67 16.13 -11.12
N SER A 36 17.11 16.70 -12.25
CA SER A 36 16.23 17.29 -13.26
C SER A 36 16.77 17.17 -14.66
N PHE A 37 15.84 16.96 -15.61
CA PHE A 37 16.08 16.90 -17.04
C PHE A 37 15.26 18.04 -17.67
N SER A 38 15.93 18.96 -18.35
CA SER A 38 15.28 20.08 -19.05
C SER A 38 15.40 19.88 -20.55
N TYR A 39 14.30 20.12 -21.28
CA TYR A 39 14.21 19.87 -22.71
C TYR A 39 13.80 21.16 -23.44
N ASP A 40 14.64 21.61 -24.36
CA ASP A 40 14.38 22.80 -25.17
C ASP A 40 13.99 22.39 -26.59
N TYR A 41 12.85 22.91 -27.08
CA TYR A 41 12.37 22.65 -28.43
C TYR A 41 11.55 23.81 -28.97
N ALA A 42 11.78 24.19 -30.23
CA ALA A 42 10.97 25.20 -30.92
C ALA A 42 9.68 24.55 -31.46
N VAL A 43 8.55 24.82 -30.80
CA VAL A 43 7.22 24.32 -31.18
C VAL A 43 6.53 25.35 -32.07
N LYS A 44 5.98 24.93 -33.21
CA LYS A 44 5.26 25.84 -34.12
C LYS A 44 3.83 26.05 -33.62
N GLU A 45 3.22 27.16 -34.06
CA GLU A 45 1.79 27.37 -33.84
C GLU A 45 0.99 26.19 -34.43
N GLY A 46 0.08 25.64 -33.62
CA GLY A 46 -0.72 24.47 -33.98
C GLY A 46 -0.09 23.10 -33.65
N ASP A 47 1.22 23.05 -33.35
CA ASP A 47 1.86 21.80 -32.94
C ASP A 47 1.62 21.48 -31.45
N THR A 48 1.55 20.19 -31.13
CA THR A 48 1.46 19.70 -29.74
C THR A 48 2.82 19.21 -29.26
N TYR A 49 3.27 19.74 -28.12
CA TYR A 49 4.45 19.26 -27.40
C TYR A 49 4.02 18.44 -26.18
N ALA A 50 4.54 17.22 -26.06
CA ALA A 50 4.24 16.34 -24.93
C ALA A 50 5.51 15.72 -24.34
N ILE A 51 5.53 15.56 -23.02
CA ILE A 51 6.58 14.81 -22.30
C ILE A 51 5.92 13.64 -21.59
N HIS A 52 6.35 12.42 -21.90
CA HIS A 52 6.03 11.25 -21.09
C HIS A 52 7.17 11.03 -20.10
N LYS A 53 6.91 11.27 -18.81
CA LYS A 53 7.85 11.02 -17.71
C LYS A 53 7.53 9.68 -17.05
N PHE A 54 8.52 8.81 -17.00
CA PHE A 54 8.48 7.54 -16.29
C PHE A 54 9.31 7.72 -15.02
N GLY A 55 8.72 7.45 -13.87
CA GLY A 55 9.40 7.62 -12.58
C GLY A 55 8.92 6.60 -11.56
N GLY A 56 9.78 6.35 -10.58
CA GLY A 56 9.49 5.41 -9.51
C GLY A 56 10.66 5.30 -8.54
N TYR A 57 10.58 4.30 -7.68
CA TYR A 57 11.63 4.01 -6.71
C TYR A 57 11.74 2.50 -6.48
N THR A 58 12.96 2.03 -6.22
CA THR A 58 13.23 0.68 -5.70
C THR A 58 13.69 0.77 -4.26
N VAL A 59 13.39 -0.27 -3.48
CA VAL A 59 13.61 -0.30 -2.03
C VAL A 59 14.34 -1.58 -1.63
N ASP A 60 15.17 -1.51 -0.60
CA ASP A 60 15.93 -2.65 -0.06
C ASP A 60 15.08 -3.72 0.62
N ARG A 61 13.80 -3.43 0.88
CA ARG A 61 12.83 -4.46 1.31
C ARG A 61 12.64 -5.56 0.27
N ASN A 62 12.83 -5.23 -1.01
CA ASN A 62 12.56 -6.13 -2.15
C ASN A 62 13.81 -6.51 -2.95
N HIS A 63 14.95 -5.91 -2.65
CA HIS A 63 16.20 -6.02 -3.41
C HIS A 63 17.40 -5.92 -2.46
N ASP A 64 18.56 -6.48 -2.84
CA ASP A 64 19.80 -6.18 -2.11
C ASP A 64 20.07 -4.66 -2.16
N LYS A 65 20.43 -4.07 -1.00
CA LYS A 65 20.72 -2.63 -0.89
C LYS A 65 21.83 -2.17 -1.85
N ASN A 66 22.75 -3.05 -2.23
CA ASN A 66 23.85 -2.76 -3.15
C ASN A 66 23.42 -2.88 -4.62
N GLU A 67 22.23 -3.41 -4.91
CA GLU A 67 21.73 -3.65 -6.27
C GLU A 67 20.58 -2.72 -6.69
N LEU A 68 20.17 -1.78 -5.83
CA LEU A 68 19.03 -0.89 -6.07
C LEU A 68 19.11 -0.12 -7.39
N VAL A 69 20.29 0.37 -7.78
CA VAL A 69 20.49 1.07 -9.05
C VAL A 69 20.28 0.14 -10.25
N SER A 70 20.69 -1.14 -10.14
CA SER A 70 20.47 -2.14 -11.19
C SER A 70 18.99 -2.48 -11.32
N ALA A 71 18.31 -2.68 -10.20
CA ALA A 71 16.87 -2.89 -10.15
C ALA A 71 16.10 -1.71 -10.77
N ALA A 72 16.45 -0.47 -10.40
CA ALA A 72 15.87 0.75 -10.95
C ALA A 72 16.03 0.83 -12.47
N LYS A 73 17.23 0.57 -13.00
CA LYS A 73 17.49 0.53 -14.45
C LYS A 73 16.64 -0.53 -15.17
N SER A 74 16.49 -1.71 -14.57
CA SER A 74 15.68 -2.80 -15.13
C SER A 74 14.19 -2.42 -15.22
N VAL A 75 13.64 -1.88 -14.13
CA VAL A 75 12.24 -1.41 -14.08
C VAL A 75 12.00 -0.26 -15.06
N LEU A 76 12.91 0.72 -15.10
CA LEU A 76 12.81 1.87 -15.97
C LEU A 76 12.86 1.46 -17.44
N LYS A 77 13.78 0.58 -17.83
CA LYS A 77 13.86 0.02 -19.19
C LYS A 77 12.55 -0.68 -19.60
N LYS A 78 11.94 -1.43 -18.69
CA LYS A 78 10.64 -2.08 -18.95
C LYS A 78 9.53 -1.05 -19.14
N ALA A 79 9.45 -0.05 -18.27
CA ALA A 79 8.43 1.00 -18.33
C ALA A 79 8.54 1.83 -19.62
N THR A 80 9.77 2.21 -20.01
CA THR A 80 10.00 3.01 -21.22
C THR A 80 9.83 2.20 -22.51
N MET A 81 10.05 0.88 -22.48
CA MET A 81 9.76 -0.03 -23.60
C MET A 81 8.26 -0.21 -23.82
N LEU A 82 7.45 -0.32 -22.75
CA LEU A 82 5.99 -0.36 -22.84
C LEU A 82 5.41 0.98 -23.30
N GLY A 83 5.92 2.08 -22.74
CA GLY A 83 5.42 3.43 -23.02
C GLY A 83 4.12 3.75 -22.28
N PHE A 84 3.67 5.01 -22.38
CA PHE A 84 2.52 5.51 -21.60
C PHE A 84 1.21 4.78 -21.92
N ASN A 85 0.89 4.63 -23.22
CA ASN A 85 -0.40 4.06 -23.64
C ASN A 85 -0.57 2.62 -23.18
N GLU A 86 0.45 1.78 -23.32
CA GLU A 86 0.38 0.39 -22.87
C GLU A 86 0.25 0.31 -21.34
N LEU A 87 1.02 1.12 -20.59
CA LEU A 87 0.89 1.19 -19.14
C LEU A 87 -0.51 1.65 -18.69
N LEU A 88 -1.12 2.60 -19.42
CA LEU A 88 -2.48 3.06 -19.17
C LEU A 88 -3.50 1.95 -19.40
N GLU A 89 -3.39 1.19 -20.50
CA GLU A 89 -4.29 0.08 -20.78
C GLU A 89 -4.12 -1.07 -19.77
N MET A 90 -2.89 -1.38 -19.37
CA MET A 90 -2.62 -2.32 -18.28
C MET A 90 -3.28 -1.88 -16.96
N GLN A 91 -3.22 -0.58 -16.64
CA GLN A 91 -3.84 0.00 -15.45
C GLN A 91 -5.38 -0.07 -15.53
N LYS A 92 -5.98 0.28 -16.68
CA LYS A 92 -7.43 0.17 -16.92
C LYS A 92 -7.90 -1.28 -16.76
N ALA A 93 -7.19 -2.23 -17.37
CA ALA A 93 -7.51 -3.65 -17.26
C ALA A 93 -7.42 -4.17 -15.81
N ALA A 94 -6.42 -3.71 -15.05
CA ALA A 94 -6.31 -4.05 -13.63
C ALA A 94 -7.48 -3.48 -12.81
N TRP A 95 -7.88 -2.23 -13.05
CA TRP A 95 -9.01 -1.60 -12.37
C TRP A 95 -10.36 -2.19 -12.77
N ALA A 96 -10.54 -2.57 -14.04
CA ALA A 96 -11.76 -3.23 -14.49
C ALA A 96 -12.03 -4.53 -13.72
N LYS A 97 -10.99 -5.32 -13.41
CA LYS A 97 -11.11 -6.52 -12.57
C LYS A 97 -11.54 -6.20 -11.14
N ILE A 98 -11.06 -5.09 -10.59
CA ILE A 98 -11.46 -4.62 -9.26
C ILE A 98 -12.93 -4.22 -9.26
N TRP A 99 -13.35 -3.41 -10.22
CA TRP A 99 -14.75 -2.98 -10.32
C TRP A 99 -15.71 -4.15 -10.56
N ASN A 100 -15.32 -5.12 -11.38
CA ASN A 100 -16.13 -6.32 -11.60
C ASN A 100 -16.41 -7.12 -10.32
N MET A 101 -15.55 -7.03 -9.30
CA MET A 101 -15.71 -7.74 -8.04
C MET A 101 -16.31 -6.87 -6.92
N ALA A 102 -16.01 -5.58 -6.91
CA ALA A 102 -16.26 -4.71 -5.76
C ALA A 102 -17.33 -3.63 -6.01
N ASP A 103 -17.78 -3.41 -7.25
CA ASP A 103 -18.71 -2.32 -7.55
C ASP A 103 -20.08 -2.53 -6.89
N ILE A 104 -20.67 -1.42 -6.45
CA ILE A 104 -22.01 -1.38 -5.89
C ILE A 104 -22.80 -0.39 -6.73
N THR A 105 -23.88 -0.86 -7.35
CA THR A 105 -24.78 -0.01 -8.15
C THR A 105 -25.91 0.52 -7.28
N ILE A 106 -26.09 1.84 -7.27
CA ILE A 106 -27.16 2.54 -6.56
C ILE A 106 -27.99 3.29 -7.60
N GLU A 107 -29.23 2.85 -7.80
CA GLU A 107 -30.17 3.48 -8.72
C GLU A 107 -30.90 4.65 -8.03
N GLY A 108 -31.13 5.74 -8.77
CA GLY A 108 -31.89 6.89 -8.27
C GLY A 108 -31.10 7.91 -7.42
N ASP A 109 -29.87 7.62 -7.01
CA ASP A 109 -29.02 8.55 -6.26
C ASP A 109 -27.57 8.60 -6.79
N VAL A 110 -27.31 9.59 -7.65
CA VAL A 110 -25.99 9.83 -8.25
C VAL A 110 -24.93 10.20 -7.21
N LYS A 111 -25.30 10.91 -6.13
CA LYS A 111 -24.34 11.34 -5.10
C LYS A 111 -23.92 10.14 -4.24
N ALA A 112 -24.87 9.30 -3.85
CA ALA A 112 -24.56 8.06 -3.15
C ALA A 112 -23.71 7.11 -4.03
N GLN A 113 -24.05 6.98 -5.32
CA GLN A 113 -23.27 6.18 -6.27
C GLN A 113 -21.82 6.66 -6.39
N GLN A 114 -21.59 7.98 -6.46
CA GLN A 114 -20.25 8.56 -6.47
C GLN A 114 -19.53 8.28 -5.14
N GLY A 115 -20.21 8.49 -4.00
CA GLY A 115 -19.63 8.31 -2.68
C GLY A 115 -19.17 6.87 -2.43
N ILE A 116 -20.00 5.87 -2.76
CA ILE A 116 -19.61 4.47 -2.54
C ILE A 116 -18.44 4.05 -3.45
N ARG A 117 -18.43 4.47 -4.72
CA ARG A 117 -17.31 4.22 -5.63
C ARG A 117 -16.04 4.92 -5.17
N PHE A 118 -16.13 6.13 -4.63
CA PHE A 118 -14.99 6.83 -4.05
C PHE A 118 -14.39 6.05 -2.86
N ASN A 119 -15.22 5.52 -1.97
CA ASN A 119 -14.76 4.70 -0.84
C ASN A 119 -14.08 3.41 -1.31
N ILE A 120 -14.70 2.67 -2.25
CA ILE A 120 -14.16 1.44 -2.84
C ILE A 120 -12.81 1.72 -3.51
N PHE A 121 -12.72 2.82 -4.27
CA PHE A 121 -11.50 3.25 -4.94
C PHE A 121 -10.36 3.46 -3.92
N HIS A 122 -10.60 4.20 -2.84
CA HIS A 122 -9.57 4.48 -1.84
C HIS A 122 -9.12 3.25 -1.04
N LEU A 123 -10.04 2.35 -0.69
CA LEU A 123 -9.66 1.08 -0.05
C LEU A 123 -8.74 0.25 -0.97
N ASN A 124 -9.05 0.21 -2.27
CA ASN A 124 -8.23 -0.51 -3.25
C ASN A 124 -6.90 0.16 -3.59
N GLN A 125 -6.82 1.48 -3.52
CA GLN A 125 -5.56 2.21 -3.65
C GLN A 125 -4.64 2.00 -2.45
N THR A 126 -5.21 1.86 -1.26
CA THR A 126 -4.44 1.72 -0.01
C THR A 126 -3.87 0.32 0.15
N TYR A 127 -4.68 -0.72 -0.07
CA TYR A 127 -4.23 -2.10 0.11
C TYR A 127 -4.76 -3.02 -0.98
N SER A 128 -3.83 -3.71 -1.64
CA SER A 128 -4.12 -4.63 -2.74
C SER A 128 -4.02 -6.11 -2.35
N GLY A 129 -3.55 -6.41 -1.12
CA GLY A 129 -3.35 -7.78 -0.66
C GLY A 129 -2.11 -8.49 -1.19
N LYS A 130 -1.27 -7.83 -1.98
CA LYS A 130 -0.09 -8.43 -2.61
C LYS A 130 1.11 -8.59 -1.68
N ASP A 131 1.17 -7.82 -0.60
CA ASP A 131 2.26 -7.84 0.37
C ASP A 131 1.68 -8.13 1.77
N ALA A 132 1.95 -9.32 2.29
CA ALA A 132 1.48 -9.76 3.61
C ALA A 132 2.23 -9.12 4.78
N THR A 133 3.29 -8.35 4.49
CA THR A 133 4.04 -7.58 5.49
C THR A 133 3.50 -6.16 5.67
N LEU A 134 2.54 -5.74 4.83
CA LEU A 134 1.88 -4.44 4.90
C LEU A 134 0.48 -4.55 5.50
N ASN A 135 -0.03 -3.41 5.96
CA ASN A 135 -1.37 -3.25 6.50
C ASN A 135 -1.99 -1.92 6.04
N ILE A 136 -3.14 -1.55 6.57
CA ILE A 136 -3.94 -0.38 6.19
C ILE A 136 -3.78 0.68 7.27
N GLY A 137 -3.11 1.79 6.91
CA GLY A 137 -3.05 2.96 7.78
C GLY A 137 -4.38 3.72 7.79
N PRO A 138 -4.76 4.42 8.89
CA PRO A 138 -6.03 5.15 8.97
C PRO A 138 -6.25 6.21 7.88
N LYS A 139 -5.16 6.71 7.28
CA LYS A 139 -5.18 7.66 6.16
C LYS A 139 -4.55 7.11 4.87
N GLY A 140 -4.36 5.80 4.79
CA GLY A 140 -3.66 5.16 3.67
C GLY A 140 -2.38 5.90 3.28
N PHE A 141 -2.25 6.22 2.01
CA PHE A 141 -1.12 7.00 1.47
C PHE A 141 -1.48 8.45 1.14
N THR A 142 -2.45 9.06 1.86
CA THR A 142 -3.00 10.38 1.52
C THR A 142 -2.67 11.47 2.54
N GLY A 143 -1.79 11.21 3.51
CA GLY A 143 -1.35 12.20 4.48
C GLY A 143 -0.62 11.58 5.68
N GLU A 144 -0.06 12.44 6.53
CA GLU A 144 0.88 12.01 7.59
C GLU A 144 0.24 11.73 8.94
N LYS A 145 -0.95 12.28 9.23
CA LYS A 145 -1.62 12.04 10.53
C LYS A 145 -1.87 10.53 10.71
N TYR A 146 -1.53 10.00 11.89
CA TYR A 146 -1.48 8.57 12.25
C TYR A 146 -0.29 7.78 11.65
N GLY A 147 0.64 8.45 10.98
CA GLY A 147 1.95 7.89 10.60
C GLY A 147 1.93 6.79 9.55
N GLY A 148 0.78 6.48 8.95
CA GLY A 148 0.63 5.29 8.09
C GLY A 148 0.75 3.96 8.85
N SER A 149 0.68 4.00 10.19
CA SER A 149 0.83 2.83 11.05
C SER A 149 -0.43 1.97 11.07
N THR A 150 -0.29 0.73 11.54
CA THR A 150 -1.39 -0.21 11.72
C THR A 150 -2.15 0.04 13.03
N TYR A 151 -3.49 0.06 12.94
CA TYR A 151 -4.44 0.21 14.05
C TYR A 151 -5.46 -0.93 14.03
N TRP A 152 -6.30 -1.03 15.07
CA TRP A 152 -7.41 -1.98 15.13
C TRP A 152 -8.50 -1.75 14.06
N ASP A 153 -8.49 -0.58 13.40
CA ASP A 153 -9.35 -0.22 12.26
C ASP A 153 -9.37 -1.30 11.17
N THR A 154 -8.22 -1.91 10.89
CA THR A 154 -8.09 -2.99 9.90
C THR A 154 -9.04 -4.14 10.22
N GLU A 155 -8.98 -4.63 11.45
CA GLU A 155 -9.73 -5.80 11.88
C GLU A 155 -11.21 -5.49 12.09
N ALA A 156 -11.52 -4.32 12.63
CA ALA A 156 -12.90 -3.92 12.92
C ALA A 156 -13.69 -3.47 11.67
N TYR A 157 -13.07 -2.71 10.77
CA TYR A 157 -13.79 -2.05 9.66
C TYR A 157 -13.37 -2.55 8.28
N CYS A 158 -12.09 -2.81 8.06
CA CYS A 158 -11.59 -3.09 6.71
C CYS A 158 -11.77 -4.56 6.29
N ILE A 159 -11.49 -5.52 7.18
CA ILE A 159 -11.53 -6.96 6.87
C ILE A 159 -12.87 -7.40 6.21
N PRO A 160 -14.05 -6.97 6.68
CA PRO A 160 -15.32 -7.31 6.02
C PRO A 160 -15.35 -6.95 4.53
N PHE A 161 -14.84 -5.77 4.16
CA PHE A 161 -14.76 -5.34 2.76
C PHE A 161 -13.83 -6.24 1.95
N TYR A 162 -12.62 -6.53 2.44
CA TYR A 162 -11.66 -7.35 1.70
C TYR A 162 -12.11 -8.81 1.58
N MET A 163 -12.79 -9.36 2.59
CA MET A 163 -13.36 -10.71 2.49
C MET A 163 -14.45 -10.79 1.40
N ALA A 164 -15.29 -9.77 1.29
CA ALA A 164 -16.41 -9.77 0.35
C ALA A 164 -16.02 -9.40 -1.09
N THR A 165 -14.98 -8.58 -1.26
CA THR A 165 -14.65 -7.97 -2.56
C THR A 165 -13.29 -8.39 -3.13
N LYS A 166 -12.58 -9.29 -2.45
CA LYS A 166 -11.30 -9.86 -2.88
C LYS A 166 -11.27 -11.37 -2.69
N ASP A 167 -10.20 -11.97 -3.22
CA ASP A 167 -9.83 -13.33 -2.88
C ASP A 167 -9.59 -13.47 -1.37
N GLN A 168 -10.00 -14.62 -0.81
CA GLN A 168 -9.90 -14.91 0.63
C GLN A 168 -8.45 -14.79 1.15
N GLY A 169 -7.45 -15.04 0.29
CA GLY A 169 -6.04 -14.87 0.61
C GLY A 169 -5.67 -13.44 0.99
N VAL A 170 -6.39 -12.42 0.52
CA VAL A 170 -6.15 -11.01 0.87
C VAL A 170 -6.51 -10.73 2.33
N ALA A 171 -7.69 -11.17 2.77
CA ALA A 171 -8.09 -11.05 4.17
C ALA A 171 -7.19 -11.90 5.09
N ARG A 172 -6.80 -13.10 4.62
CA ARG A 172 -5.84 -13.96 5.32
C ARG A 172 -4.48 -13.29 5.51
N ASN A 173 -4.01 -12.51 4.52
CA ASN A 173 -2.75 -11.76 4.63
C ASN A 173 -2.80 -10.69 5.72
N LEU A 174 -3.94 -9.98 5.88
CA LEU A 174 -4.13 -9.02 6.97
C LEU A 174 -4.10 -9.69 8.35
N LEU A 175 -4.70 -10.88 8.47
CA LEU A 175 -4.63 -11.66 9.72
C LEU A 175 -3.20 -12.19 9.97
N LYS A 176 -2.53 -12.69 8.93
CA LYS A 176 -1.13 -13.17 8.99
C LYS A 176 -0.18 -12.07 9.46
N TYR A 177 -0.41 -10.81 9.08
CA TYR A 177 0.35 -9.67 9.60
C TYR A 177 0.30 -9.61 11.14
N ARG A 178 -0.88 -9.82 11.77
CA ARG A 178 -1.01 -9.87 13.23
C ARG A 178 -0.35 -11.10 13.83
N TYR A 179 -0.47 -12.26 13.19
CA TYR A 179 0.21 -13.47 13.64
C TYR A 179 1.74 -13.29 13.68
N ASN A 180 2.33 -12.70 12.63
CA ASN A 180 3.78 -12.43 12.58
C ASN A 180 4.26 -11.48 13.69
N HIS A 181 3.36 -10.72 14.31
CA HIS A 181 3.65 -9.82 15.43
C HIS A 181 3.19 -10.36 16.79
N LEU A 182 2.81 -11.64 16.89
CA LEU A 182 2.33 -12.24 18.14
C LEU A 182 3.38 -12.20 19.25
N GLU A 183 4.64 -12.51 18.95
CA GLU A 183 5.73 -12.46 19.94
C GLU A 183 5.90 -11.05 20.52
N LYS A 184 5.85 -10.02 19.66
CA LYS A 184 5.88 -8.62 20.09
C LYS A 184 4.66 -8.22 20.92
N ALA A 185 3.48 -8.74 20.60
CA ALA A 185 2.29 -8.53 21.42
C ALA A 185 2.44 -9.18 22.82
N ILE A 186 3.08 -10.34 22.91
CA ILE A 186 3.39 -11.00 24.20
C ILE A 186 4.41 -10.15 24.99
N GLU A 187 5.48 -9.66 24.35
CA GLU A 187 6.43 -8.73 24.98
C GLU A 187 5.73 -7.47 25.52
N ASN A 188 4.77 -6.91 24.78
CA ASN A 188 4.02 -5.73 25.22
C ASN A 188 3.14 -6.03 26.45
N ALA A 189 2.52 -7.20 26.51
CA ALA A 189 1.72 -7.62 27.66
C ALA A 189 2.60 -7.83 28.92
N GLN A 190 3.79 -8.41 28.75
CA GLN A 190 4.75 -8.60 29.83
C GLN A 190 5.18 -7.28 30.47
N LYS A 191 5.32 -6.21 29.68
CA LYS A 191 5.62 -4.85 30.19
C LYS A 191 4.54 -4.31 31.13
N LEU A 192 3.31 -4.83 31.06
CA LEU A 192 2.17 -4.47 31.93
C LEU A 192 1.91 -5.49 33.04
N GLY A 193 2.80 -6.46 33.23
CA GLY A 193 2.70 -7.48 34.27
C GLY A 193 1.81 -8.67 33.93
N PHE A 194 1.35 -8.80 32.68
CA PHE A 194 0.66 -10.02 32.23
C PHE A 194 1.68 -11.15 32.00
N SER A 195 1.26 -12.39 32.25
CA SER A 195 2.10 -13.59 32.15
C SER A 195 1.41 -14.72 31.39
N ASN A 196 2.05 -15.89 31.29
CA ASN A 196 1.49 -17.11 30.68
C ASN A 196 1.10 -16.98 29.20
N GLY A 197 1.89 -16.24 28.41
CA GLY A 197 1.67 -16.08 26.97
C GLY A 197 0.50 -15.15 26.62
N ALA A 198 -0.02 -14.37 27.58
CA ALA A 198 -0.95 -13.29 27.28
C ALA A 198 -0.32 -12.35 26.24
N ALA A 199 -1.06 -12.06 25.18
CA ALA A 199 -0.67 -11.12 24.15
C ALA A 199 -1.47 -9.82 24.31
N LEU A 200 -0.84 -8.68 24.16
CA LEU A 200 -1.47 -7.37 24.05
C LEU A 200 -0.98 -6.73 22.76
N TYR A 201 -1.83 -6.76 21.74
CA TYR A 201 -1.49 -6.11 20.48
C TYR A 201 -1.42 -4.59 20.72
N PRO A 202 -0.50 -3.89 20.05
CA PRO A 202 -0.34 -2.46 20.21
C PRO A 202 -1.52 -1.69 19.63
N MET A 203 -1.80 -0.50 20.15
CA MET A 203 -2.73 0.44 19.54
C MET A 203 -2.18 0.95 18.21
N VAL A 204 -0.87 1.27 18.17
CA VAL A 204 -0.20 1.81 16.99
C VAL A 204 1.07 1.03 16.73
N THR A 205 1.23 0.49 15.51
CA THR A 205 2.47 -0.24 15.19
C THR A 205 2.82 -0.31 13.71
N MET A 206 4.11 -0.48 13.45
CA MET A 206 4.64 -0.87 12.13
C MET A 206 5.28 -2.27 12.16
N ASN A 207 5.88 -2.66 13.29
CA ASN A 207 6.72 -3.86 13.47
C ASN A 207 6.25 -4.78 14.62
N GLY A 208 5.08 -4.54 15.19
CA GLY A 208 4.52 -5.24 16.35
C GLY A 208 4.79 -4.55 17.70
N GLU A 209 5.78 -3.65 17.79
CA GLU A 209 6.02 -2.86 19.00
C GLU A 209 5.01 -1.72 19.11
N GLU A 210 4.65 -1.39 20.35
CA GLU A 210 3.79 -0.24 20.63
C GLU A 210 4.51 1.07 20.33
N SER A 211 3.84 1.93 19.58
CA SER A 211 4.35 3.22 19.11
C SER A 211 3.50 4.41 19.59
N HIS A 212 2.38 4.14 20.29
CA HIS A 212 1.56 5.18 20.92
C HIS A 212 2.14 5.66 22.25
N ASN A 213 1.97 6.95 22.57
CA ASN A 213 2.64 7.59 23.70
C ASN A 213 1.70 8.19 24.77
N GLU A 214 0.38 8.11 24.62
CA GLU A 214 -0.57 8.51 25.67
C GLU A 214 -1.03 7.28 26.45
N TRP A 215 -0.81 7.26 27.76
CA TRP A 215 -0.94 6.08 28.61
C TRP A 215 -2.38 5.55 28.68
N GLU A 216 -3.37 6.45 28.60
CA GLU A 216 -4.80 6.16 28.59
C GLU A 216 -5.16 5.24 27.43
N ILE A 217 -4.61 5.53 26.25
CA ILE A 217 -4.88 4.78 25.02
C ILE A 217 -3.96 3.55 24.96
N THR A 218 -2.67 3.77 25.23
CA THR A 218 -1.64 2.73 25.12
C THR A 218 -1.92 1.55 26.05
N PHE A 219 -2.37 1.80 27.29
CA PHE A 219 -2.53 0.74 28.28
C PHE A 219 -3.98 0.35 28.55
N GLU A 220 -4.95 1.25 28.38
CA GLU A 220 -6.33 0.98 28.79
C GLU A 220 -7.28 0.68 27.62
N GLU A 221 -6.96 1.08 26.39
CA GLU A 221 -7.79 0.82 25.21
C GLU A 221 -7.64 -0.64 24.69
N ILE A 222 -7.78 -1.62 25.57
CA ILE A 222 -7.47 -3.05 25.32
C ILE A 222 -8.48 -3.76 24.41
N HIS A 223 -9.61 -3.13 24.07
CA HIS A 223 -10.64 -3.71 23.22
C HIS A 223 -10.12 -4.10 21.82
N ARG A 224 -9.01 -3.48 21.38
CA ARG A 224 -8.26 -3.81 20.16
C ARG A 224 -7.89 -5.30 20.07
N ASN A 225 -7.59 -5.96 21.19
CA ASN A 225 -7.37 -7.40 21.22
C ASN A 225 -8.64 -8.19 20.87
N GLY A 226 -9.79 -7.72 21.36
CA GLY A 226 -11.09 -8.27 21.02
C GLY A 226 -11.41 -8.10 19.54
N ALA A 227 -11.10 -6.94 18.95
CA ALA A 227 -11.27 -6.71 17.51
C ALA A 227 -10.45 -7.71 16.67
N ILE A 228 -9.20 -7.97 17.05
CA ILE A 228 -8.34 -8.95 16.36
C ILE A 228 -8.88 -10.37 16.51
N ALA A 229 -9.23 -10.79 17.72
CA ALA A 229 -9.81 -12.11 17.96
C ALA A 229 -11.13 -12.30 17.19
N PHE A 230 -11.98 -11.27 17.18
CA PHE A 230 -13.23 -11.27 16.43
C PHE A 230 -13.00 -11.35 14.92
N ALA A 231 -11.99 -10.67 14.38
CA ALA A 231 -11.66 -10.74 12.97
C ALA A 231 -11.23 -12.15 12.53
N ILE A 232 -10.49 -12.88 13.37
CA ILE A 232 -10.14 -14.29 13.12
C ILE A 232 -11.42 -15.15 13.06
N PHE A 233 -12.31 -14.97 14.05
CA PHE A 233 -13.59 -15.66 14.06
C PHE A 233 -14.44 -15.31 12.83
N ASN A 234 -14.50 -14.02 12.46
CA ASN A 234 -15.30 -13.54 11.34
C ASN A 234 -14.77 -14.06 10.00
N TYR A 235 -13.44 -14.14 9.84
CA TYR A 235 -12.81 -14.77 8.68
C TYR A 235 -13.25 -16.22 8.55
N TYR A 236 -13.05 -17.02 9.61
CA TYR A 236 -13.47 -18.41 9.61
C TYR A 236 -14.97 -18.54 9.29
N ARG A 237 -15.83 -17.76 9.95
CA ARG A 237 -17.28 -17.77 9.73
C ARG A 237 -17.66 -17.48 8.27
N TYR A 238 -16.93 -16.60 7.60
CA TYR A 238 -17.21 -16.19 6.22
C TYR A 238 -16.63 -17.18 5.18
N THR A 239 -15.43 -17.71 5.41
CA THR A 239 -14.70 -18.51 4.42
C THR A 239 -14.78 -20.01 4.66
N ASN A 240 -15.14 -20.43 5.87
CA ASN A 240 -15.00 -21.80 6.38
C ASN A 240 -13.56 -22.35 6.31
N ASP A 241 -12.55 -21.46 6.24
CA ASP A 241 -11.14 -21.82 6.17
C ASP A 241 -10.53 -21.94 7.58
N PHE A 242 -10.44 -23.17 8.08
CA PHE A 242 -9.73 -23.48 9.33
C PHE A 242 -8.20 -23.54 9.17
N SER A 243 -7.65 -23.55 7.96
CA SER A 243 -6.19 -23.68 7.75
C SER A 243 -5.39 -22.50 8.30
N TYR A 244 -6.07 -21.38 8.57
CA TYR A 244 -5.48 -20.22 9.23
C TYR A 244 -5.37 -20.38 10.76
N ILE A 245 -6.30 -21.08 11.39
CA ILE A 245 -6.29 -21.30 12.84
C ILE A 245 -5.40 -22.51 13.08
N PRO A 246 -4.26 -22.39 13.80
CA PRO A 246 -3.45 -23.54 14.13
C PRO A 246 -4.34 -24.58 14.83
N LYS A 247 -4.22 -25.85 14.40
CA LYS A 247 -4.78 -26.94 15.19
C LYS A 247 -4.04 -26.95 16.52
N TRP A 248 -4.79 -26.89 17.61
CA TRP A 248 -4.25 -27.15 18.93
C TRP A 248 -3.98 -28.66 19.02
N ASP A 249 -2.71 -29.05 18.90
CA ASP A 249 -2.22 -30.38 19.31
C ASP A 249 -1.61 -30.26 20.72
#